data_AF-A0A0F9KNS7-F1
#
_entry.id   AF-A0A0F9KNS7-F1
#
_cell.length_a   1.000
_cell.length_b   1.000
_cell.length_c   1.000
_cell.angle_alpha   90.00
_cell.angle_beta   90.00
_cell.angle_gamma   90.00
#
_symmetry.space_group_name_H-M   'P 1'
#
loop_
_entity.id
_entity.type
_entity.pdbx_description
1 polymer ?
#
loop_
_entity_poly.entity_id
_entity_poly.type
_entity_poly.pdbx_seq_one_letter_code
_entity_poly.pdbx_strand_id
1 'polypeptide(L)' 'SIEKMRELIGVDSLEYLSIDGLYRAVDESKRDNVIPQYCDACFTGEYPIATPDLTNGNSNIVPLSLLKDFLDRTRSKKR' A
#
# COMPACT_ATOMS: atom_id res chain seq x y z
N SER A 1 1.64 -4.04 -15.37
CA SER A 1 0.54 -3.36 -16.08
C SER A 1 -0.60 -4.35 -16.27
N ILE A 2 -1.82 -3.87 -16.53
CA ILE A 2 -3.00 -4.72 -16.82
C ILE A 2 -2.69 -5.70 -17.95
N GLU A 3 -2.10 -5.22 -19.05
CA GLU A 3 -1.74 -6.06 -20.20
C GLU A 3 -0.84 -7.24 -19.82
N LYS A 4 0.20 -6.99 -19.02
CA LYS A 4 1.10 -8.06 -18.55
C LYS A 4 0.37 -9.06 -17.66
N MET A 5 -0.59 -8.61 -16.84
CA MET A 5 -1.39 -9.53 -16.02
C MET A 5 -2.35 -10.36 -16.89
N ARG A 6 -3.00 -9.76 -17.88
CA ARG A 6 -3.88 -10.42 -18.86
C ARG A 6 -3.15 -11.54 -19.60
N GLU A 7 -1.95 -11.25 -20.10
CA GLU A 7 -1.07 -12.23 -20.77
C GLU A 7 -0.66 -13.36 -19.82
N LEU A 8 -0.26 -13.04 -18.59
CA LEU A 8 0.21 -14.04 -17.62
C LEU A 8 -0.88 -15.03 -17.18
N ILE A 9 -2.13 -14.58 -17.06
CA ILE A 9 -3.25 -15.43 -16.65
C ILE A 9 -3.97 -16.11 -17.84
N GLY A 10 -3.69 -15.69 -19.08
CA GLY A 10 -4.19 -16.33 -20.29
C GLY A 10 -5.65 -16.05 -20.63
N VAL A 11 -6.13 -14.82 -20.41
CA VAL A 11 -7.52 -14.42 -20.71
C VAL A 11 -7.60 -13.45 -21.90
N ASP A 12 -8.73 -13.44 -22.59
CA ASP A 12 -8.98 -12.54 -23.73
C ASP A 12 -9.07 -11.07 -23.31
N SER A 13 -9.66 -10.80 -22.14
CA SER A 13 -9.87 -9.45 -21.60
C SER A 13 -9.68 -9.41 -20.09
N LEU A 14 -9.13 -8.30 -19.58
CA LEU A 14 -8.98 -8.03 -18.14
C LEU A 14 -9.16 -6.53 -17.87
N GLU A 15 -10.01 -6.19 -16.90
CA GLU A 15 -10.22 -4.83 -16.42
C GLU A 15 -10.36 -4.81 -14.90
N TYR A 16 -10.04 -3.67 -14.28
CA TYR A 16 -10.28 -3.45 -12.85
C TYR A 16 -11.60 -2.71 -12.63
N LEU A 17 -12.24 -2.97 -11.49
CA LEU A 17 -13.33 -2.14 -11.00
C LEU A 17 -12.81 -0.75 -10.66
N SER A 18 -13.53 0.30 -11.07
CA SER A 18 -13.21 1.67 -10.66
C SER A 18 -13.49 1.88 -9.18
N ILE A 19 -12.79 2.81 -8.54
CA ILE A 19 -13.04 3.16 -7.13
C ILE A 19 -14.50 3.62 -6.94
N ASP A 20 -15.01 4.48 -7.82
CA ASP A 20 -16.42 4.89 -7.76
C ASP A 20 -17.39 3.71 -7.95
N GLY A 21 -17.02 2.73 -8.80
CA GLY A 21 -17.78 1.50 -8.97
C GLY A 21 -17.80 0.63 -7.70
N LEU A 22 -16.67 0.57 -6.98
CA LEU A 22 -16.57 -0.12 -5.70
C LEU A 22 -17.50 0.50 -4.65
N TYR A 23 -17.47 1.84 -4.48
CA TYR A 23 -18.34 2.54 -3.53
C TYR A 23 -19.83 2.33 -3.85
N ARG A 24 -20.20 2.45 -5.13
CA ARG A 24 -21.58 2.17 -5.58
C ARG A 24 -22.03 0.74 -5.29
N ALA A 25 -21.12 -0.24 -5.33
CA ALA A 25 -21.45 -1.63 -5.04
C ALA A 25 -21.70 -1.91 -3.55
N VAL A 26 -21.19 -1.06 -2.65
CA VAL A 26 -21.34 -1.17 -1.19
C VAL A 26 -22.34 -0.16 -0.61
N ASP A 27 -23.29 0.28 -1.43
CA ASP A 27 -24.38 1.19 -1.07
C ASP A 27 -23.95 2.64 -0.72
N GLU A 28 -22.77 3.06 -1.19
CA GLU A 28 -22.33 4.46 -1.13
C GLU A 28 -22.46 5.14 -2.50
N SER A 29 -22.99 6.37 -2.52
CA SER A 29 -23.18 7.09 -3.79
C SER A 29 -21.85 7.48 -4.48
N LYS A 30 -20.84 7.84 -3.69
CA LYS A 30 -19.49 8.24 -4.13
C LYS A 30 -18.51 8.22 -2.96
N ARG A 31 -17.21 8.06 -3.23
CA ARG A 31 -16.13 8.28 -2.26
C ARG A 31 -16.01 9.75 -1.86
N ASP A 32 -15.90 10.02 -0.57
CA ASP A 32 -15.35 11.28 -0.05
C ASP A 32 -13.82 11.24 -0.13
N ASN A 33 -13.22 12.21 -0.82
CA ASN A 33 -11.77 12.26 -1.05
C ASN A 33 -10.96 12.83 0.12
N VAL A 34 -11.61 13.43 1.11
CA VAL A 34 -10.96 13.99 2.29
C VAL A 34 -11.08 13.01 3.45
N ILE A 35 -12.27 12.45 3.66
CA ILE A 35 -12.54 11.47 4.72
C ILE A 35 -13.30 10.28 4.12
N PRO A 36 -12.59 9.29 3.56
CA PRO A 36 -13.22 8.14 2.92
C PRO A 36 -14.12 7.37 3.89
N GLN A 37 -15.30 6.93 3.42
CA GLN A 37 -16.24 6.16 4.25
C GLN A 37 -15.70 4.78 4.62
N TYR A 38 -14.81 4.21 3.80
CA TYR A 38 -14.18 2.92 4.02
C TYR A 38 -12.66 3.00 3.86
N CYS A 39 -11.94 2.05 4.48
CA CYS A 39 -10.51 1.91 4.23
C CYS A 39 -10.28 1.34 2.82
N ASP A 40 -9.84 2.18 1.89
CA ASP A 40 -9.54 1.82 0.49
C ASP A 40 -8.07 2.00 0.10
N ALA A 41 -7.19 2.15 1.09
CA ALA A 41 -5.78 2.43 0.90
C ALA A 41 -5.03 1.32 0.14
N CYS A 42 -5.53 0.08 0.11
CA CYS A 42 -4.97 -0.98 -0.74
C CYS A 42 -5.11 -0.68 -2.25
N PHE A 43 -6.04 0.20 -2.63
CA PHE A 43 -6.26 0.62 -4.01
C PHE A 43 -5.79 2.05 -4.27
N THR A 44 -5.95 2.96 -3.31
CA THR A 44 -5.63 4.40 -3.45
C THR A 44 -4.24 4.76 -2.92
N GLY A 45 -3.71 3.99 -1.96
CA GLY A 45 -2.52 4.35 -1.18
C GLY A 45 -2.77 5.43 -0.10
N GLU A 46 -3.98 5.98 -0.01
CA GLU A 46 -4.34 7.06 0.91
C GLU A 46 -4.73 6.49 2.29
N TYR A 47 -3.75 6.31 3.16
CA TYR A 47 -4.01 5.91 4.54
C TYR A 47 -4.46 7.13 5.37
N PRO A 48 -5.61 7.08 6.06
CA PRO A 48 -6.06 8.16 6.95
C PRO A 48 -5.21 8.27 8.24
N ILE A 49 -4.24 7.36 8.42
CA ILE A 49 -3.27 7.35 9.51
C ILE A 49 -1.87 7.51 8.95
N ALA A 50 -1.00 8.17 9.71
CA ALA A 50 0.41 8.30 9.36
C ALA A 50 1.06 6.91 9.36
N THR A 51 1.61 6.49 8.21
CA THR A 51 2.46 5.30 8.13
C THR A 51 3.88 5.67 8.55
N PRO A 52 4.42 5.07 9.62
CA PRO A 52 5.76 5.35 10.17
C PRO A 52 6.88 5.35 9.11
N ASP A 53 6.76 4.45 8.13
CA ASP A 53 7.77 4.26 7.09
C ASP A 53 7.73 5.32 5.96
N LEU A 54 6.62 6.07 5.81
CA LEU A 54 6.48 7.12 4.78
C LEU A 54 6.68 8.54 5.33
N THR A 55 6.65 8.71 6.65
CA THR A 55 6.89 10.01 7.28
C THR A 55 8.38 10.23 7.50
N ASN A 56 9.03 10.99 6.60
CA ASN A 56 10.37 11.56 6.81
C ASN A 56 10.37 12.68 7.87
N GLY A 57 9.65 12.48 8.97
CA GLY A 57 9.42 13.47 10.01
C GLY A 57 9.65 12.85 11.39
N ASN A 58 10.87 13.07 11.91
CA ASN A 58 11.25 13.24 13.32
C ASN A 58 10.72 12.32 14.43
N SER A 59 10.12 11.18 14.15
CA SER A 59 9.96 10.13 15.16
C SER A 59 11.17 9.21 15.09
N ASN A 60 11.67 8.76 16.24
CA ASN A 60 12.83 7.86 16.37
C ASN A 60 12.57 6.45 15.81
N ILE A 61 11.79 6.34 14.73
CA ILE A 61 11.46 5.10 14.04
C ILE A 61 12.64 4.78 13.14
N VAL A 62 13.41 3.80 13.59
CA VAL A 62 14.47 3.21 12.81
C VAL A 62 13.83 2.26 11.80
N PRO A 63 14.00 2.46 10.48
CA PRO A 63 13.49 1.52 9.49
C PRO A 63 13.98 0.11 9.78
N LEU A 64 13.11 -0.90 9.61
CA LEU A 64 13.43 -2.30 9.85
C LEU A 64 14.68 -2.78 9.06
N SER A 65 14.93 -2.19 7.89
CA SER A 65 16.14 -2.42 7.11
C SER A 65 17.42 -1.99 7.85
N LEU A 66 17.39 -0.84 8.52
CA LEU A 66 18.52 -0.33 9.29
C LEU A 66 18.79 -1.18 10.54
N LEU A 67 17.75 -1.72 11.16
CA LEU A 67 17.89 -2.67 12.27
C LEU A 67 18.52 -3.99 11.80
N LYS A 68 18.12 -4.48 10.63
CA LYS A 68 18.73 -5.65 10.01
C LYS A 68 20.22 -5.43 9.71
N ASP A 69 20.59 -4.28 9.15
CA ASP A 69 21.99 -3.92 8.90
C ASP A 69 22.81 -3.81 10.20
N PHE A 70 22.22 -3.26 11.27
CA PHE A 70 22.83 -3.21 12.59
C PHE A 70 23.05 -4.63 13.17
N LEU A 71 22.06 -5.51 13.07
CA LEU A 71 22.16 -6.90 13.52
C LEU A 71 23.19 -7.70 12.71
N ASP A 72 23.25 -7.50 11.41
CA ASP A 72 24.22 -8.15 10.53
C ASP A 72 25.66 -7.67 10.85
N ARG A 73 25.85 -6.36 11.12
CA ARG A 73 27.13 -5.80 11.56
C ARG A 73 27.57 -6.26 12.95
N THR A 74 26.66 -6.36 13.91
CA THR A 74 26.98 -6.85 15.27
C THR A 74 27.29 -8.34 15.29
N ARG A 75 26.65 -9.14 14.43
CA ARG A 75 26.97 -10.57 14.25
C ARG A 75 28.33 -10.80 13.59
N SER A 76 28.75 -9.95 12.65
CA SER A 76 30.05 -10.07 11.99
C SER A 76 31.25 -9.73 12.89
N LYS A 77 31.04 -8.99 13.99
CA LYS A 77 32.11 -8.56 14.92
C LYS A 77 32.37 -9.52 16.09
N LYS A 78 31.64 -10.65 16.15
CA LYS A 78 31.79 -11.71 17.16
C LYS A 78 32.55 -12.94 16.61
N ARG A 79 33.28 -12.78 15.50
CA ARG A 79 34.25 -13.74 14.97
C ARG A 79 35.64 -13.13 15.05
#